data_AF-A0A9P7JID4-F1
#
_entry.id   AF-A0A9P7JID4-F1
#
_cell.length_a   1.000
_cell.length_b   1.000
_cell.length_c   1.000
_cell.angle_alpha   90.00
_cell.angle_beta   90.00
_cell.angle_gamma   90.00
#
_symmetry.space_group_name_H-M   'P 1'
#
loop_
_entity.id
_entity.type
_entity.pdbx_description
1 polymer ?
#
loop_
_entity_poly.entity_id
_entity_poly.type
_entity_poly.pdbx_seq_one_letter_code
_entity_poly.pdbx_strand_id
1 'polypeptide(L)'
;MEALALSIGRHFHLKSPLCSSNFFPMTSTSPIVKNTSHAAHLVKKAGFLSLPGELRSYVLSFLLCRDLLRCASVCKALRLTYISSSQLQYIVELSGQQLLHVPNTDDHTATSERLRLLRDRAHAWFKFDLHSFKTIFFPTEMCDERKAVIDGHFSLWDKNTDLAWIIPIVPKRSQRTFAREWSPGTLSPMRYSDGVFMDPTQNLIAVVYFVYDETAYIDLRALDGDSVHPQAAGPKLILLGPPGYDETRFATTRTELKGFGRHIALRRSLLVSRVETWASEMWQLQIWDWQHSTTSNSVLSDTTRLGDFCFLGSNRLLVVTIDLKIYSIEDISQTPQLLACFQSPERWLVKQCLLPMDDTERRNANANANANAEQKIDVHLGP
;
A
#
# COMPACT_ATOMS: atom_id res chain seq x y z
N MET A 1 4.64 1.12 0.55
CA MET A 1 4.55 2.55 0.93
C MET A 1 3.95 3.39 -0.20
N GLU A 2 4.48 3.36 -1.44
CA GLU A 2 3.81 3.99 -2.60
C GLU A 2 2.43 3.40 -2.91
N ALA A 3 2.26 2.07 -2.78
CA ALA A 3 0.95 1.43 -2.90
C ALA A 3 -0.07 1.90 -1.83
N LEU A 4 0.42 2.22 -0.63
CA LEU A 4 -0.42 2.79 0.44
C LEU A 4 -0.79 4.24 0.09
N ALA A 5 0.16 5.03 -0.43
CA ALA A 5 -0.07 6.40 -0.87
C ALA A 5 -0.99 6.53 -2.08
N LEU A 6 -0.99 5.59 -3.03
CA LEU A 6 -1.90 5.57 -4.18
C LEU A 6 -3.31 5.07 -3.83
N SER A 7 -3.41 4.11 -2.91
CA SER A 7 -4.71 3.64 -2.39
C SER A 7 -5.35 4.68 -1.45
N ILE A 8 -4.55 5.34 -0.59
CA ILE A 8 -5.00 6.42 0.31
C ILE A 8 -5.17 7.76 -0.44
N GLY A 9 -4.34 8.03 -1.46
CA GLY A 9 -4.37 9.27 -2.25
C GLY A 9 -5.64 9.47 -3.07
N ARG A 10 -6.39 8.40 -3.38
CA ARG A 10 -7.74 8.51 -3.96
C ARG A 10 -8.77 9.11 -2.97
N HIS A 11 -8.51 9.13 -1.66
CA HIS A 11 -9.55 9.39 -0.65
C HIS A 11 -9.19 10.34 0.51
N PHE A 12 -7.99 10.94 0.60
CA PHE A 12 -7.64 11.72 1.80
C PHE A 12 -6.92 13.04 1.56
N HIS A 13 -7.50 14.10 2.15
CA HIS A 13 -6.80 15.28 2.65
C HIS A 13 -6.62 15.14 4.17
N LEU A 14 -5.38 15.06 4.65
CA LEU A 14 -5.05 15.19 6.08
C LEU A 14 -4.37 16.54 6.31
N LYS A 15 -5.08 17.49 6.92
CA LYS A 15 -4.44 18.62 7.59
C LYS A 15 -3.95 18.14 8.95
N SER A 16 -2.64 17.94 9.11
CA SER A 16 -2.05 17.78 10.44
C SER A 16 -1.91 19.16 11.10
N PRO A 17 -2.26 19.33 12.38
CA PRO A 17 -1.88 20.53 13.12
C PRO A 17 -0.37 20.50 13.39
N LEU A 18 0.33 21.53 12.92
CA LEU A 18 1.73 21.78 13.23
C LEU A 18 1.93 21.84 14.75
N CYS A 19 2.71 20.90 15.30
CA CYS A 19 3.28 21.03 16.64
C CYS A 19 4.43 22.04 16.58
N SER A 20 4.14 23.32 16.78
CA SER A 20 5.15 24.33 17.11
C SER A 20 5.56 24.17 18.57
N SER A 21 6.75 23.61 18.81
CA SER A 21 7.32 23.54 20.15
C SER A 21 7.85 24.92 20.56
N ASN A 22 7.07 25.65 21.36
CA ASN A 22 7.52 26.88 22.00
C ASN A 22 8.58 26.58 23.07
N PHE A 23 9.72 27.26 22.96
CA PHE A 23 10.86 27.21 23.87
C PHE A 23 10.58 27.96 25.18
N PHE A 24 10.86 27.34 26.33
CA PHE A 24 10.96 28.02 27.63
C PHE A 24 12.44 28.15 28.06
N PRO A 25 12.89 29.31 28.57
CA PRO A 25 14.21 29.43 29.21
C PRO A 25 14.11 29.01 30.68
N MET A 26 14.99 28.11 31.12
CA MET A 26 15.19 27.80 32.55
C MET A 26 16.34 28.62 33.11
N THR A 27 16.05 29.41 34.14
CA THR A 27 17.00 30.12 34.99
C THR A 27 17.57 29.19 36.06
N SER A 28 18.88 29.28 36.28
CA SER A 28 19.65 28.48 37.24
C SER A 28 19.96 29.30 38.48
N THR A 29 19.58 28.81 39.66
CA THR A 29 20.01 29.35 40.97
C THR A 29 20.75 28.28 41.78
N SER A 30 21.96 28.62 42.19
CA SER A 30 22.79 27.88 43.16
C SER A 30 22.33 28.19 44.60
N PRO A 31 22.65 27.32 45.58
CA PRO A 31 23.72 27.75 46.49
C PRO A 31 24.66 26.64 47.00
N ILE A 32 25.76 27.16 47.56
CA ILE A 32 26.93 26.54 48.17
C ILE A 32 26.62 26.11 49.62
N VAL A 33 27.04 24.90 50.03
CA VAL A 33 27.36 24.57 51.43
C VAL A 33 28.56 23.60 51.46
N LYS A 34 29.52 23.87 52.35
CA LYS A 34 30.76 23.09 52.61
C LYS A 34 30.65 22.25 53.90
N ASN A 35 31.53 21.23 53.97
CA ASN A 35 31.95 20.38 55.11
C ASN A 35 31.08 19.12 55.34
N THR A 36 31.59 17.93 55.69
CA THR A 36 32.80 17.57 56.46
C THR A 36 33.22 16.12 56.13
N SER A 37 34.51 15.82 56.26
CA SER A 37 35.16 14.55 55.89
C SER A 37 34.90 13.40 56.88
N HIS A 38 34.24 12.34 56.41
CA HIS A 38 34.42 10.98 56.91
C HIS A 38 34.67 10.06 55.72
N ALA A 39 35.80 9.35 55.74
CA ALA A 39 36.22 8.39 54.72
C ALA A 39 35.36 7.12 54.78
N ALA A 40 34.09 7.25 54.38
CA ALA A 40 33.28 6.11 53.97
C ALA A 40 33.75 5.71 52.57
N HIS A 41 34.03 4.43 52.38
CA HIS A 41 34.34 3.82 51.09
C HIS A 41 33.16 4.10 50.14
N LEU A 42 33.23 5.21 49.42
CA LEU A 42 32.17 5.79 48.63
C LEU A 42 32.00 4.89 47.40
N VAL A 43 31.16 3.87 47.52
CA VAL A 43 30.66 3.13 46.36
C VAL A 43 29.94 4.16 45.50
N LYS A 44 30.65 4.71 44.52
CA LYS A 44 30.09 5.62 43.51
C LYS A 44 28.99 4.81 42.83
N LYS A 45 27.73 5.08 43.17
CA LYS A 45 26.59 4.54 42.43
C LYS A 45 26.80 4.92 40.98
N ALA A 46 27.08 3.93 40.13
CA ALA A 46 27.14 4.12 38.70
C ALA A 46 25.73 4.52 38.24
N GLY A 47 25.53 5.83 38.04
CA GLY A 47 24.26 6.35 37.55
C GLY A 47 24.10 6.05 36.07
N PHE A 48 22.87 6.05 35.56
CA PHE A 48 22.59 5.84 34.14
C PHE A 48 23.44 6.71 33.20
N LEU A 49 23.73 7.96 33.59
CA LEU A 49 24.57 8.88 32.82
C LEU A 49 26.06 8.50 32.75
N SER A 50 26.52 7.59 33.61
CA SER A 50 27.88 7.06 33.58
C SER A 50 28.08 5.92 32.56
N LEU A 51 26.99 5.43 31.96
CA LEU A 51 27.05 4.42 30.92
C LEU A 51 27.64 5.00 29.61
N PRO A 52 28.36 4.18 28.81
CA PRO A 52 28.73 4.49 27.43
C PRO A 52 27.55 5.00 26.59
N GLY A 53 27.81 5.82 25.58
CA GLY A 53 26.77 6.43 24.74
C GLY A 53 25.92 5.39 24.01
N GLU A 54 26.54 4.28 23.61
CA GLU A 54 25.95 3.15 22.92
C GLU A 54 24.93 2.45 23.83
N LEU A 55 25.31 2.17 25.08
CA LEU A 55 24.42 1.52 26.05
C LEU A 55 23.26 2.43 26.44
N ARG A 56 23.50 3.74 26.61
CA ARG A 56 22.41 4.70 26.84
C ARG A 56 21.43 4.74 25.68
N SER A 57 21.95 4.77 24.45
CA SER A 57 21.12 4.76 23.23
C SER A 57 20.31 3.46 23.14
N TYR A 58 20.94 2.32 23.42
CA TYR A 58 20.27 1.03 23.44
C TYR A 58 19.14 0.98 24.47
N VAL A 59 19.38 1.40 25.72
CA VAL A 59 18.34 1.44 26.76
C VAL A 59 17.19 2.39 26.37
N LEU A 60 17.51 3.57 25.84
CA LEU A 60 16.49 4.54 25.41
C LEU A 60 15.66 4.03 24.21
N SER A 61 16.18 3.11 23.41
CA SER A 61 15.47 2.58 22.24
C SER A 61 14.26 1.70 22.60
N PHE A 62 14.17 1.25 23.86
CA PHE A 62 13.01 0.52 24.38
C PHE A 62 11.87 1.43 24.85
N LEU A 63 12.07 2.75 24.87
CA LEU A 63 11.05 3.71 25.29
C LEU A 63 10.13 4.08 24.14
N LEU A 64 8.85 4.32 24.45
CA LEU A 64 7.92 4.95 23.52
C LEU A 64 8.40 6.37 23.19
N CYS A 65 8.08 6.85 21.98
CA CYS A 65 8.49 8.18 21.50
C CYS A 65 8.22 9.30 22.52
N ARG A 66 7.05 9.29 23.18
CA ARG A 66 6.70 10.29 24.20
C ARG A 66 7.68 10.31 25.38
N ASP A 67 8.08 9.14 25.87
CA ASP A 67 8.95 9.03 27.03
C ASP A 67 10.42 9.28 26.66
N LEU A 68 10.81 8.91 25.44
CA LEU A 68 12.11 9.25 24.87
C LEU A 68 12.30 10.78 24.76
N LEU A 69 11.30 11.50 24.22
CA LEU A 69 11.31 12.96 24.15
C LEU A 69 11.32 13.62 25.53
N ARG A 70 10.60 13.07 26.50
CA ARG A 70 10.67 13.51 27.91
C ARG A 70 12.06 13.29 28.48
N CYS A 71 12.68 12.12 28.29
CA CYS A 71 14.04 11.88 28.75
C CYS A 71 15.04 12.87 28.14
N ALA A 72 14.90 13.17 26.85
CA ALA A 72 15.72 14.17 26.17
C ALA A 72 15.51 15.60 26.72
N SER A 73 14.36 15.91 27.33
CA SER A 73 14.11 17.21 27.96
C SER A 73 14.60 17.31 29.40
N VAL A 74 14.87 16.19 30.09
CA VAL A 74 15.34 16.18 31.49
C VAL A 74 16.73 16.82 31.64
N CYS A 75 17.70 16.46 30.79
CA CYS A 75 19.05 17.01 30.90
C CYS A 75 19.84 17.01 29.58
N LYS A 76 20.91 17.83 29.52
CA LYS A 76 21.77 18.01 28.34
C LYS A 76 22.42 16.71 27.86
N ALA A 77 22.82 15.82 28.77
CA ALA A 77 23.49 14.57 28.42
C ALA A 77 22.55 13.60 27.67
N LEU A 78 21.29 13.51 28.11
CA LEU A 78 20.26 12.69 27.44
C LEU A 78 19.86 13.31 26.10
N ARG A 79 19.72 14.64 26.05
CA ARG A 79 19.50 15.36 24.79
C ARG A 79 20.61 15.09 23.78
N LEU A 80 21.87 15.15 24.22
CA LEU A 80 23.02 14.87 23.36
C LEU A 80 22.99 13.42 22.86
N THR A 81 22.68 12.46 23.75
CA THR A 81 22.53 11.04 23.39
C THR A 81 21.47 10.87 22.28
N TYR A 82 20.30 11.49 22.44
CA TYR A 82 19.24 11.51 21.42
C TYR A 82 19.72 12.09 20.07
N ILE A 83 20.32 13.29 20.08
CA ILE A 83 20.80 13.95 18.85
C ILE A 83 21.92 13.15 18.17
N SER A 84 22.76 12.45 18.94
CA SER A 84 23.86 11.65 18.39
C SER A 84 23.44 10.29 17.85
N SER A 85 22.27 9.78 18.23
CA SER A 85 21.79 8.44 17.84
C SER A 85 20.78 8.52 16.70
N SER A 86 21.18 8.02 15.53
CA SER A 86 20.26 7.88 14.38
C SER A 86 19.10 6.93 14.68
N GLN A 87 19.31 5.92 15.53
CA GLN A 87 18.27 4.99 15.94
C GLN A 87 17.17 5.66 16.76
N LEU A 88 17.54 6.47 17.75
CA LEU A 88 16.55 7.18 18.58
C LEU A 88 15.78 8.21 17.75
N GLN A 89 16.47 8.94 16.86
CA GLN A 89 15.81 9.86 15.92
C GLN A 89 14.84 9.10 15.00
N TYR A 90 15.25 7.95 14.47
CA TYR A 90 14.40 7.15 13.59
C TYR A 90 13.11 6.69 14.26
N ILE A 91 13.17 6.23 15.53
CA ILE A 91 11.99 5.85 16.31
C ILE A 91 11.03 7.04 16.49
N VAL A 92 11.58 8.22 16.81
CA VAL A 92 10.79 9.44 16.99
C VAL A 92 10.12 9.86 15.69
N GLU A 93 10.86 9.89 14.58
CA GLU A 93 10.30 10.32 13.29
C GLU A 93 9.27 9.35 12.73
N LEU A 94 9.47 8.03 12.90
CA LEU A 94 8.45 7.04 12.56
C LEU A 94 7.17 7.32 13.33
N SER A 95 7.29 7.52 14.65
CA SER A 95 6.14 7.79 15.51
C SER A 95 5.44 9.11 15.15
N GLY A 96 6.21 10.15 14.82
CA GLY A 96 5.68 11.45 14.38
C GLY A 96 4.87 11.36 13.09
N GLN A 97 5.18 10.40 12.23
CA GLN A 97 4.46 10.12 10.98
C GLN A 97 3.40 9.02 11.12
N GLN A 98 3.13 8.54 12.34
CA GLN A 98 2.22 7.41 12.62
C GLN A 98 2.61 6.13 11.87
N LEU A 99 3.91 5.94 11.62
CA LEU A 99 4.46 4.76 10.98
C LEU A 99 4.94 3.77 12.03
N LEU A 100 4.75 2.49 11.74
CA LEU A 100 5.25 1.40 12.57
C LEU A 100 6.63 0.96 12.11
N HIS A 101 7.52 0.72 13.07
CA HIS A 101 8.75 -0.01 12.79
C HIS A 101 8.39 -1.45 12.40
N VAL A 102 8.88 -1.91 11.25
CA VAL A 102 8.74 -3.30 10.83
C VAL A 102 10.05 -4.02 11.20
N PRO A 103 10.06 -4.82 12.28
CA PRO A 103 11.23 -5.65 12.58
C PRO A 103 11.40 -6.71 11.47
N ASN A 104 12.64 -7.11 11.21
CA ASN A 104 13.01 -8.20 10.29
C ASN A 104 12.80 -7.95 8.79
N THR A 105 12.89 -6.70 8.31
CA THR A 105 13.28 -6.54 6.90
C THR A 105 14.79 -6.75 6.85
N ASP A 106 15.24 -7.83 6.17
CA ASP A 106 16.65 -8.20 5.92
C ASP A 106 17.46 -7.13 5.14
N ASP A 107 16.96 -5.90 5.09
CA ASP A 107 17.67 -4.76 4.56
C ASP A 107 18.85 -4.43 5.48
N HIS A 108 20.06 -4.79 5.03
CA HIS A 108 21.34 -4.34 5.59
C HIS A 108 21.53 -2.80 5.58
N THR A 109 20.49 -2.03 5.25
CA THR A 109 20.46 -0.57 5.27
C THR A 109 20.68 -0.03 6.68
N ALA A 110 21.73 0.77 6.86
CA ALA A 110 22.04 1.42 8.12
C ALA A 110 20.88 2.32 8.60
N THR A 111 20.66 2.41 9.91
CA THR A 111 19.57 3.21 10.50
C THR A 111 19.63 4.69 10.12
N SER A 112 20.83 5.25 9.93
CA SER A 112 21.03 6.62 9.44
C SER A 112 20.48 6.81 8.02
N GLU A 113 20.67 5.82 7.14
CA GLU A 113 20.13 5.85 5.79
C GLU A 113 18.61 5.67 5.79
N ARG A 114 18.08 4.76 6.62
CA ARG A 114 16.63 4.63 6.82
C ARG A 114 15.98 5.92 7.31
N LEU A 115 16.62 6.61 8.26
CA LEU A 115 16.18 7.92 8.75
C LEU A 115 16.23 8.99 7.66
N ARG A 116 17.30 9.02 6.85
CA ARG A 116 17.40 9.93 5.70
C ARG A 116 16.24 9.70 4.73
N LEU A 117 16.02 8.46 4.30
CA LEU A 117 14.93 8.09 3.39
C LEU A 117 13.56 8.44 3.97
N LEU A 118 13.35 8.23 5.27
CA LEU A 118 12.11 8.60 5.95
C LEU A 118 11.86 10.11 5.90
N ARG A 119 12.88 10.93 6.16
CA ARG A 119 12.80 12.39 6.08
C ARG A 119 12.60 12.88 4.66
N ASP A 120 13.32 12.30 3.70
CA ASP A 120 13.19 12.64 2.28
C ASP A 120 11.78 12.34 1.77
N ARG A 121 11.20 11.19 2.16
CA ARG A 121 9.82 10.84 1.83
C ARG A 121 8.79 11.76 2.48
N ALA A 122 8.95 12.04 3.78
CA ALA A 122 8.06 12.98 4.47
C ALA A 122 8.12 14.35 3.82
N HIS A 123 9.32 14.83 3.50
CA HIS A 123 9.53 16.10 2.82
C HIS A 123 8.93 16.12 1.42
N ALA A 124 9.13 15.06 0.62
CA ALA A 124 8.52 14.91 -0.70
C ALA A 124 6.99 14.92 -0.59
N TRP A 125 6.43 14.27 0.42
CA TRP A 125 4.99 14.27 0.68
C TRP A 125 4.45 15.66 1.04
N PHE A 126 5.15 16.41 1.90
CA PHE A 126 4.76 17.78 2.26
C PHE A 126 5.01 18.80 1.16
N LYS A 127 5.99 18.54 0.29
CA LYS A 127 6.28 19.34 -0.91
C LYS A 127 5.50 18.87 -2.14
N PHE A 128 4.68 17.84 -2.01
CA PHE A 128 3.93 17.29 -3.13
C PHE A 128 3.03 18.38 -3.68
N ASP A 129 3.44 18.94 -4.82
CA ASP A 129 2.70 19.98 -5.49
C ASP A 129 1.61 19.32 -6.32
N LEU A 130 0.39 19.37 -5.79
CA LEU A 130 -0.81 18.89 -6.48
C LEU A 130 -1.04 19.60 -7.81
N HIS A 131 -0.34 20.69 -8.13
CA HIS A 131 -0.48 21.42 -9.39
C HIS A 131 0.38 20.87 -10.53
N SER A 132 1.27 19.90 -10.29
CA SER A 132 2.02 19.24 -11.36
C SER A 132 1.26 18.02 -11.88
N PHE A 133 0.71 18.16 -13.08
CA PHE A 133 0.04 17.09 -13.80
C PHE A 133 0.74 16.85 -15.12
N LYS A 134 0.81 15.59 -15.52
CA LYS A 134 1.11 15.25 -16.89
C LYS A 134 -0.10 14.56 -17.48
N THR A 135 -0.63 15.18 -18.52
CA THR A 135 -1.64 14.56 -19.36
C THR A 135 -0.98 13.49 -20.21
N ILE A 136 -1.55 12.29 -20.18
CA ILE A 136 -1.15 11.20 -21.07
C ILE A 136 -2.30 10.99 -22.04
N PHE A 137 -2.00 11.05 -23.34
CA PHE A 137 -2.95 10.77 -24.40
C PHE A 137 -2.90 9.28 -24.74
N PHE A 138 -4.05 8.67 -24.94
CA PHE A 138 -4.22 7.30 -25.39
C PHE A 138 -5.35 7.23 -26.42
N PRO A 139 -5.38 6.20 -27.28
CA PRO A 139 -6.40 6.09 -28.31
C PRO A 139 -7.81 6.07 -27.73
N THR A 140 -8.78 6.73 -28.38
CA THR A 140 -10.17 6.85 -27.88
C THR A 140 -10.86 5.49 -27.78
N GLU A 141 -10.39 4.50 -28.54
CA GLU A 141 -10.83 3.11 -28.49
C GLU A 141 -10.64 2.49 -27.09
N MET A 142 -9.81 3.10 -26.23
CA MET A 142 -9.37 2.60 -24.92
C MET A 142 -10.18 3.17 -23.74
N CYS A 143 -11.34 3.79 -24.00
CA CYS A 143 -12.10 4.50 -22.96
C CYS A 143 -12.87 3.59 -21.99
N ASP A 144 -13.25 2.37 -22.38
CA ASP A 144 -13.98 1.39 -21.55
C ASP A 144 -13.07 0.44 -20.76
N GLU A 145 -11.80 0.81 -20.61
CA GLU A 145 -10.76 -0.08 -20.12
C GLU A 145 -10.59 -0.14 -18.61
N ARG A 146 -9.98 -1.25 -18.17
CA ARG A 146 -9.47 -1.39 -16.81
C ARG A 146 -8.15 -0.65 -16.68
N LYS A 147 -8.13 0.29 -15.74
CA LYS A 147 -6.98 1.16 -15.47
C LYS A 147 -6.35 0.75 -14.16
N ALA A 148 -5.06 0.44 -14.17
CA ALA A 148 -4.29 0.11 -12.98
C ALA A 148 -3.02 0.97 -12.92
N VAL A 149 -2.64 1.37 -11.71
CA VAL A 149 -1.32 1.95 -11.44
C VAL A 149 -0.57 0.96 -10.56
N ILE A 150 0.50 0.38 -11.09
CA ILE A 150 1.27 -0.67 -10.43
C ILE A 150 2.75 -0.35 -10.61
N ASP A 151 3.50 -0.28 -9.50
CA ASP A 151 4.96 -0.08 -9.47
C ASP A 151 5.47 1.02 -10.42
N GLY A 152 4.82 2.19 -10.36
CA GLY A 152 5.19 3.35 -11.17
C GLY A 152 4.85 3.21 -12.66
N HIS A 153 4.03 2.24 -13.04
CA HIS A 153 3.49 2.07 -14.39
C HIS A 153 1.98 2.24 -14.36
N PHE A 154 1.46 2.91 -15.40
CA PHE A 154 0.07 2.99 -15.71
C PHE A 154 -0.23 1.92 -16.76
N SER A 155 -1.10 0.98 -16.40
CA SER A 155 -1.50 -0.13 -17.24
C SER A 155 -2.94 0.05 -17.68
N LEU A 156 -3.13 -0.14 -18.97
CA LEU A 156 -4.37 -0.06 -19.71
C LEU A 156 -4.58 -1.38 -20.44
N TRP A 157 -5.82 -1.83 -20.53
CA TRP A 157 -6.16 -3.08 -21.18
C TRP A 157 -7.57 -3.06 -21.75
N ASP A 158 -7.64 -3.26 -23.06
CA ASP A 158 -8.87 -3.53 -23.79
C ASP A 158 -9.10 -5.04 -23.89
N LYS A 159 -10.14 -5.50 -23.21
CA LYS A 159 -10.60 -6.89 -23.26
C LYS A 159 -11.20 -7.30 -24.62
N ASN A 160 -11.61 -6.34 -25.45
CA ASN A 160 -12.24 -6.64 -26.74
C ASN A 160 -11.20 -6.91 -27.83
N THR A 161 -10.10 -6.16 -27.80
CA THR A 161 -8.98 -6.29 -28.75
C THR A 161 -7.80 -7.06 -28.20
N ASP A 162 -7.80 -7.42 -26.91
CA ASP A 162 -6.66 -7.99 -26.20
C ASP A 162 -5.40 -7.13 -26.33
N LEU A 163 -5.55 -5.81 -26.37
CA LEU A 163 -4.46 -4.83 -26.44
C LEU A 163 -4.17 -4.28 -25.05
N ALA A 164 -2.90 -4.34 -24.61
CA ALA A 164 -2.46 -3.69 -23.38
C ALA A 164 -1.40 -2.64 -23.62
N TRP A 165 -1.51 -1.57 -22.85
CA TRP A 165 -0.57 -0.46 -22.86
C TRP A 165 0.03 -0.30 -21.47
N ILE A 166 1.35 -0.21 -21.43
CA ILE A 166 2.10 -0.02 -20.18
C ILE A 166 2.95 1.23 -20.34
N ILE A 167 2.57 2.24 -19.57
CA ILE A 167 3.15 3.58 -19.65
C ILE A 167 3.85 3.88 -18.34
N PRO A 168 5.19 4.08 -18.32
CA PRO A 168 5.87 4.49 -17.10
C PRO A 168 5.37 5.87 -16.66
N ILE A 169 4.93 5.98 -15.42
CA ILE A 169 4.39 7.22 -14.82
C ILE A 169 5.52 8.23 -14.67
N VAL A 170 6.69 7.80 -14.19
CA VAL A 170 7.90 8.61 -14.13
C VAL A 170 8.89 8.08 -15.16
N PRO A 171 8.76 8.46 -16.45
CA PRO A 171 9.67 7.97 -17.47
C PRO A 171 11.09 8.44 -17.15
N LYS A 172 11.95 7.54 -16.67
CA LYS A 172 13.39 7.77 -16.78
C LYS A 172 13.71 7.95 -18.27
N ARG A 173 14.72 8.76 -18.61
CA ARG A 173 15.10 8.99 -20.02
C ARG A 173 15.34 7.71 -20.84
N SER A 174 15.59 6.57 -20.19
CA SER A 174 15.77 5.25 -20.80
C SER A 174 14.54 4.34 -20.79
N GLN A 175 13.46 4.68 -20.07
CA GLN A 175 12.26 3.85 -20.01
C GLN A 175 11.37 4.14 -21.23
N ARG A 176 11.20 3.12 -22.07
CA ARG A 176 10.29 3.18 -23.22
C ARG A 176 8.87 2.87 -22.76
N THR A 177 7.91 3.62 -23.28
CA THR A 177 6.51 3.18 -23.32
C THR A 177 6.45 1.93 -24.18
N PHE A 178 5.72 0.93 -23.71
CA PHE A 178 5.53 -0.33 -24.41
C PHE A 178 4.03 -0.56 -24.57
N ALA A 179 3.61 -0.69 -25.83
CA ALA A 179 2.30 -1.18 -26.19
C ALA A 179 2.49 -2.59 -26.74
N ARG A 180 1.64 -3.52 -26.30
CA ARG A 180 1.63 -4.88 -26.80
C ARG A 180 0.24 -5.29 -27.18
N GLU A 181 0.17 -5.77 -28.41
CA GLU A 181 -1.02 -6.36 -28.98
C GLU A 181 -0.87 -7.88 -28.91
N TRP A 182 -1.86 -8.54 -28.32
CA TRP A 182 -1.97 -10.00 -28.39
C TRP A 182 -2.94 -10.35 -29.51
N SER A 183 -2.73 -11.50 -30.14
CA SER A 183 -3.75 -12.00 -31.07
C SER A 183 -5.07 -12.21 -30.32
N PRO A 184 -6.22 -11.75 -30.85
CA PRO A 184 -7.50 -11.87 -30.15
C PRO A 184 -7.78 -13.29 -29.65
N GLY A 185 -8.12 -13.42 -28.36
CA GLY A 185 -8.36 -14.70 -27.69
C GLY A 185 -7.12 -15.40 -27.15
N THR A 186 -5.93 -14.82 -27.30
CA THR A 186 -4.67 -15.42 -26.82
C THR A 186 -4.47 -15.19 -25.32
N LEU A 187 -4.82 -14.01 -24.83
CA LEU A 187 -4.70 -13.65 -23.40
C LEU A 187 -5.78 -14.33 -22.56
N SER A 188 -7.00 -14.32 -23.06
CA SER A 188 -8.13 -14.98 -22.41
C SER A 188 -8.82 -15.89 -23.42
N PRO A 189 -8.92 -17.21 -23.15
CA PRO A 189 -9.67 -18.11 -24.02
C PRO A 189 -11.18 -17.79 -24.02
N MET A 190 -11.65 -17.02 -23.04
CA MET A 190 -13.04 -16.60 -22.90
C MET A 190 -13.20 -15.10 -23.19
N ARG A 191 -14.30 -14.74 -23.87
CA ARG A 191 -14.67 -13.33 -24.12
C ARG A 191 -15.01 -12.54 -22.85
N TYR A 192 -15.20 -13.23 -21.72
CA TYR A 192 -15.58 -12.65 -20.44
C TYR A 192 -14.42 -12.73 -19.47
N SER A 193 -13.41 -11.92 -19.75
CA SER A 193 -12.29 -11.74 -18.83
C SER A 193 -12.63 -10.63 -17.83
N ASP A 194 -12.44 -10.96 -16.57
CA ASP A 194 -13.01 -10.21 -15.46
C ASP A 194 -11.97 -9.45 -14.66
N GLY A 195 -10.72 -9.42 -15.11
CA GLY A 195 -9.66 -8.65 -14.46
C GLY A 195 -8.29 -8.97 -15.02
N VAL A 196 -7.42 -7.98 -14.92
CA VAL A 196 -6.03 -8.10 -15.32
C VAL A 196 -5.16 -7.48 -14.25
N PHE A 197 -4.02 -8.11 -14.00
CA PHE A 197 -2.93 -7.58 -13.20
C PHE A 197 -1.67 -7.65 -14.05
N MET A 198 -0.87 -6.59 -14.04
CA MET A 198 0.38 -6.51 -14.78
C MET A 198 1.49 -6.05 -13.85
N ASP A 199 2.62 -6.74 -13.90
CA ASP A 199 3.84 -6.34 -13.22
C ASP A 199 5.00 -6.37 -14.24
N PRO A 200 5.32 -5.20 -14.84
CA PRO A 200 6.42 -5.08 -15.79
C PRO A 200 7.78 -5.41 -15.19
N THR A 201 7.96 -5.25 -13.88
CA THR A 201 9.24 -5.51 -13.21
C THR A 201 9.55 -6.99 -13.14
N GLN A 202 8.51 -7.82 -13.09
CA GLN A 202 8.60 -9.27 -13.09
C GLN A 202 8.32 -9.88 -14.45
N ASN A 203 8.07 -9.07 -15.50
CA ASN A 203 7.61 -9.54 -16.80
C ASN A 203 6.33 -10.39 -16.70
N LEU A 204 5.40 -10.03 -15.81
CA LEU A 204 4.23 -10.83 -15.46
C LEU A 204 2.91 -10.17 -15.87
N ILE A 205 2.04 -10.92 -16.53
CA ILE A 205 0.63 -10.58 -16.71
C ILE A 205 -0.23 -11.74 -16.21
N ALA A 206 -1.22 -11.39 -15.39
CA ALA A 206 -2.19 -12.30 -14.83
C ALA A 206 -3.60 -11.90 -15.28
N VAL A 207 -4.32 -12.81 -15.93
CA VAL A 207 -5.65 -12.55 -16.49
C VAL A 207 -6.65 -13.47 -15.82
N VAL A 208 -7.68 -12.91 -15.17
CA VAL A 208 -8.77 -13.71 -14.58
C VAL A 208 -9.91 -13.87 -15.57
N TYR A 209 -10.40 -15.09 -15.70
CA TYR A 209 -11.59 -15.43 -16.47
C TYR A 209 -12.41 -16.51 -15.76
N PHE A 210 -13.68 -16.59 -16.12
CA PHE A 210 -14.64 -17.54 -15.55
C PHE A 210 -15.04 -18.61 -16.56
N VAL A 211 -15.25 -19.82 -16.05
CA VAL A 211 -15.86 -20.92 -16.81
C VAL A 211 -17.17 -21.27 -16.11
N TYR A 212 -18.28 -21.08 -16.83
CA TYR A 212 -19.66 -21.28 -16.32
C TYR A 212 -19.98 -20.52 -15.03
N ASP A 213 -19.40 -19.32 -14.82
CA ASP A 213 -19.59 -18.46 -13.63
C ASP A 213 -19.17 -19.05 -12.27
N GLU A 214 -18.74 -20.31 -12.23
CA GLU A 214 -18.44 -21.05 -11.00
C GLU A 214 -16.96 -20.93 -10.63
N THR A 215 -16.09 -21.35 -11.56
CA THR A 215 -14.65 -21.47 -11.31
C THR A 215 -13.90 -20.30 -11.94
N ALA A 216 -13.13 -19.58 -11.11
CA ALA A 216 -12.21 -18.55 -11.60
C ALA A 216 -10.86 -19.18 -11.92
N TYR A 217 -10.34 -18.88 -13.10
CA TYR A 217 -9.00 -19.23 -13.52
C TYR A 217 -8.18 -17.96 -13.68
N ILE A 218 -6.90 -18.02 -13.32
CA ILE A 218 -5.96 -16.93 -13.52
C ILE A 218 -4.83 -17.47 -14.39
N ASP A 219 -4.79 -17.07 -15.66
CA ASP A 219 -3.68 -17.40 -16.57
C ASP A 219 -2.47 -16.54 -16.20
N LEU A 220 -1.29 -17.16 -16.04
CA LEU A 220 -0.03 -16.50 -15.74
C LEU A 220 0.89 -16.54 -16.96
N ARG A 221 1.15 -15.37 -17.56
CA ARG A 221 1.95 -15.26 -18.79
C ARG A 221 3.08 -14.26 -18.66
N ALA A 222 4.04 -14.38 -19.56
CA ALA A 222 5.07 -13.38 -19.74
C ALA A 222 4.50 -12.10 -20.38
N LEU A 223 4.93 -10.92 -19.94
CA LEU A 223 4.55 -9.64 -20.54
C LEU A 223 5.22 -9.39 -21.89
N ASP A 224 6.34 -10.05 -22.18
CA ASP A 224 7.09 -9.97 -23.44
C ASP A 224 6.86 -11.14 -24.41
N GLY A 225 6.15 -12.20 -23.99
CA GLY A 225 5.86 -13.38 -24.82
C GLY A 225 4.46 -13.96 -24.59
N ASP A 226 4.00 -14.82 -25.50
CA ASP A 226 2.68 -15.48 -25.37
C ASP A 226 2.75 -16.76 -24.51
N SER A 227 3.97 -17.10 -24.06
CA SER A 227 4.24 -18.27 -23.24
C SER A 227 3.78 -18.10 -21.80
N VAL A 228 3.62 -19.25 -21.14
CA VAL A 228 3.54 -19.34 -19.68
C VAL A 228 4.72 -18.61 -19.06
N HIS A 229 4.47 -17.88 -17.98
CA HIS A 229 5.52 -17.16 -17.28
C HIS A 229 6.60 -18.15 -16.77
N PRO A 230 7.90 -17.95 -17.06
CA PRO A 230 8.94 -18.94 -16.79
C PRO A 230 9.15 -19.22 -15.29
N GLN A 231 8.81 -18.25 -14.43
CA GLN A 231 8.91 -18.41 -12.97
C GLN A 231 7.62 -18.91 -12.32
N ALA A 232 6.53 -19.10 -13.07
CA ALA A 232 5.27 -19.53 -12.47
C ALA A 232 5.31 -21.02 -12.13
N ALA A 233 4.76 -21.38 -10.97
CA ALA A 233 4.62 -22.79 -10.55
C ALA A 233 3.79 -23.61 -11.53
N GLY A 234 2.91 -22.95 -12.28
CA GLY A 234 2.13 -23.53 -13.35
C GLY A 234 1.47 -22.46 -14.22
N PRO A 235 0.82 -22.88 -15.31
CA PRO A 235 0.21 -21.95 -16.26
C PRO A 235 -0.98 -21.19 -15.68
N LYS A 236 -1.65 -21.77 -14.67
CA LYS A 236 -2.92 -21.28 -14.14
C LYS A 236 -2.98 -21.39 -12.63
N LEU A 237 -3.60 -20.39 -12.01
CA LEU A 237 -4.11 -20.49 -10.65
C LEU A 237 -5.61 -20.77 -10.71
N ILE A 238 -6.10 -21.59 -9.79
CA ILE A 238 -7.50 -21.98 -9.75
C ILE A 238 -8.10 -21.50 -8.43
N LEU A 239 -9.21 -20.78 -8.54
CA LEU A 239 -10.05 -20.39 -7.42
C LEU A 239 -11.30 -21.27 -7.42
N LEU A 240 -11.32 -22.23 -6.50
CA LEU A 240 -12.49 -23.06 -6.26
C LEU A 240 -13.58 -22.24 -5.56
N GLY A 241 -14.84 -22.61 -5.80
CA GLY A 241 -15.98 -22.02 -5.12
C GLY A 241 -15.87 -22.14 -3.59
N PRO A 242 -16.56 -21.28 -2.82
CA PRO A 242 -16.56 -21.36 -1.37
C PRO A 242 -17.08 -22.74 -0.92
N PRO A 243 -16.37 -23.44 -0.01
CA PRO A 243 -16.77 -24.78 0.41
C PRO A 243 -18.12 -24.76 1.14
N GLY A 244 -18.93 -25.80 0.93
CA GLY A 244 -20.19 -26.02 1.65
C GLY A 244 -21.40 -25.30 1.05
N TYR A 245 -21.27 -24.74 -0.15
CA TYR A 245 -22.33 -24.03 -0.84
C TYR A 245 -22.64 -24.67 -2.18
N ASP A 246 -23.95 -24.82 -2.47
CA ASP A 246 -24.46 -25.29 -3.75
C ASP A 246 -24.14 -24.24 -4.82
N GLU A 247 -23.38 -24.65 -5.84
CA GLU A 247 -22.83 -23.80 -6.91
C GLU A 247 -23.93 -23.00 -7.62
N THR A 248 -25.16 -23.53 -7.65
CA THR A 248 -26.32 -22.89 -8.29
C THR A 248 -26.82 -21.61 -7.61
N ARG A 249 -26.31 -21.24 -6.42
CA ARG A 249 -26.85 -20.14 -5.60
C ARG A 249 -26.05 -18.85 -5.58
N PHE A 250 -24.92 -18.79 -6.29
CA PHE A 250 -24.01 -17.65 -6.26
C PHE A 250 -23.84 -17.06 -7.66
N ALA A 251 -23.93 -15.74 -7.74
CA ALA A 251 -23.48 -15.01 -8.91
C ALA A 251 -22.25 -14.18 -8.53
N THR A 252 -21.17 -14.31 -9.30
CA THR A 252 -20.02 -13.42 -9.15
C THR A 252 -20.41 -12.05 -9.73
N THR A 253 -20.44 -11.01 -8.89
CA THR A 253 -20.86 -9.66 -9.33
C THR A 253 -19.68 -8.75 -9.63
N ARG A 254 -18.55 -8.99 -8.98
CA ARG A 254 -17.34 -8.20 -9.14
C ARG A 254 -16.12 -9.02 -8.80
N THR A 255 -15.03 -8.74 -9.50
CA THR A 255 -13.73 -9.29 -9.17
C THR A 255 -12.65 -8.23 -9.20
N GLU A 256 -11.58 -8.48 -8.47
CA GLU A 256 -10.43 -7.59 -8.40
C GLU A 256 -9.16 -8.42 -8.18
N LEU A 257 -8.22 -8.26 -9.11
CA LEU A 257 -6.95 -8.98 -9.11
C LEU A 257 -5.83 -7.99 -8.76
N LYS A 258 -5.00 -8.32 -7.78
CA LYS A 258 -3.82 -7.55 -7.40
C LYS A 258 -2.65 -8.48 -7.14
N GLY A 259 -1.43 -7.98 -7.29
CA GLY A 259 -0.21 -8.73 -6.97
C GLY A 259 0.85 -7.84 -6.34
N PHE A 260 1.80 -8.48 -5.67
CA PHE A 260 3.01 -7.85 -5.13
C PHE A 260 4.10 -8.91 -4.93
N GLY A 261 5.25 -8.75 -5.60
CA GLY A 261 6.30 -9.74 -5.58
C GLY A 261 5.79 -11.11 -6.04
N ARG A 262 6.06 -12.15 -5.25
CA ARG A 262 5.60 -13.53 -5.51
C ARG A 262 4.11 -13.78 -5.20
N HIS A 263 3.38 -12.80 -4.69
CA HIS A 263 1.98 -13.00 -4.30
C HIS A 263 1.02 -12.41 -5.33
N ILE A 264 -0.01 -13.18 -5.68
CA ILE A 264 -1.19 -12.73 -6.42
C ILE A 264 -2.40 -12.97 -5.52
N ALA A 265 -3.36 -12.05 -5.52
CA ALA A 265 -4.62 -12.22 -4.83
C ALA A 265 -5.80 -11.82 -5.69
N LEU A 266 -6.85 -12.63 -5.62
CA LEU A 266 -8.10 -12.45 -6.33
C LEU A 266 -9.22 -12.30 -5.31
N ARG A 267 -9.86 -11.14 -5.35
CA ARG A 267 -11.12 -10.88 -4.68
C ARG A 267 -12.28 -11.22 -5.61
N ARG A 268 -13.30 -11.89 -5.09
CA ARG A 268 -14.64 -12.04 -5.69
C ARG A 268 -15.68 -11.47 -4.74
N SER A 269 -16.59 -10.65 -5.25
CA SER A 269 -17.87 -10.35 -4.62
C SER A 269 -18.91 -11.32 -5.17
N LEU A 270 -19.66 -11.94 -4.26
CA LEU A 270 -20.64 -12.97 -4.54
C LEU A 270 -22.01 -12.45 -4.08
N LEU A 271 -23.00 -12.54 -4.95
CA LEU A 271 -24.40 -12.33 -4.60
C LEU A 271 -25.01 -13.68 -4.21
N VAL A 272 -25.41 -13.81 -2.95
CA VAL A 272 -26.04 -15.04 -2.44
C VAL A 272 -27.55 -14.89 -2.56
N SER A 273 -28.15 -15.60 -3.52
CA SER A 273 -29.60 -15.67 -3.64
C SER A 273 -30.14 -16.67 -2.62
N ARG A 274 -30.91 -16.20 -1.64
CA ARG A 274 -31.72 -17.06 -0.77
C ARG A 274 -33.15 -16.98 -1.25
N VAL A 275 -33.79 -18.15 -1.38
CA VAL A 275 -35.14 -18.34 -1.97
C VAL A 275 -36.22 -17.42 -1.36
N GLU A 276 -36.00 -16.83 -0.17
CA GLU A 276 -37.00 -16.04 0.56
C GLU A 276 -36.51 -14.70 1.14
N THR A 277 -35.25 -14.29 0.95
CA THR A 277 -34.71 -13.05 1.57
C THR A 277 -33.87 -12.23 0.61
N TRP A 278 -33.69 -10.93 0.91
CA TRP A 278 -32.80 -10.04 0.17
C TRP A 278 -31.44 -10.69 -0.06
N ALA A 279 -30.91 -10.54 -1.27
CA ALA A 279 -29.60 -11.05 -1.63
C ALA A 279 -28.54 -10.47 -0.68
N SER A 280 -27.77 -11.35 -0.04
CA SER A 280 -26.64 -10.94 0.80
C SER A 280 -25.39 -10.88 -0.07
N GLU A 281 -24.64 -9.80 0.06
CA GLU A 281 -23.33 -9.66 -0.58
C GLU A 281 -22.28 -10.31 0.33
N MET A 282 -21.56 -11.30 -0.19
CA MET A 282 -20.40 -11.91 0.44
C MET A 282 -19.17 -11.59 -0.40
N TRP A 283 -17.99 -11.60 0.20
CA TRP A 283 -16.75 -11.59 -0.58
C TRP A 283 -15.82 -12.71 -0.14
N GLN A 284 -14.98 -13.12 -1.08
CA GLN A 284 -13.91 -14.07 -0.89
C GLN A 284 -12.63 -13.46 -1.48
N LEU A 285 -11.54 -13.53 -0.74
CA LEU A 285 -10.21 -13.10 -1.15
C LEU A 285 -9.27 -14.30 -1.00
N GLN A 286 -8.73 -14.79 -2.11
CA GLN A 286 -7.75 -15.87 -2.11
C GLN A 286 -6.40 -15.35 -2.57
N ILE A 287 -5.33 -15.83 -1.95
CA ILE A 287 -3.96 -15.34 -2.14
C ILE A 287 -3.05 -16.52 -2.48
N TRP A 288 -2.30 -16.45 -3.58
CA TRP A 288 -1.36 -17.48 -4.01
C TRP A 288 0.07 -16.96 -3.95
N ASP A 289 1.02 -17.85 -3.66
CA ASP A 289 2.41 -17.68 -4.07
C ASP A 289 2.56 -18.28 -5.47
N TRP A 290 2.42 -17.42 -6.49
CA TRP A 290 2.30 -17.86 -7.87
C TRP A 290 3.58 -18.51 -8.42
N GLN A 291 4.71 -18.29 -7.76
CA GLN A 291 6.01 -18.86 -8.14
C GLN A 291 6.19 -20.29 -7.62
N HIS A 292 5.59 -20.60 -6.47
CA HIS A 292 5.81 -21.88 -5.78
C HIS A 292 4.58 -22.79 -5.71
N SER A 293 3.36 -22.27 -5.96
CA SER A 293 2.12 -23.04 -5.87
C SER A 293 1.04 -22.59 -6.84
N THR A 294 0.32 -23.55 -7.42
CA THR A 294 -0.90 -23.31 -8.22
C THR A 294 -2.18 -23.34 -7.37
N THR A 295 -2.09 -23.90 -6.17
CA THR A 295 -3.18 -23.99 -5.19
C THR A 295 -2.97 -23.00 -4.04
N SER A 296 -4.04 -22.64 -3.35
CA SER A 296 -3.93 -21.83 -2.14
C SER A 296 -4.95 -22.28 -1.10
N ASN A 297 -4.49 -22.35 0.15
CA ASN A 297 -5.32 -22.50 1.34
C ASN A 297 -5.52 -21.15 2.06
N SER A 298 -4.85 -20.10 1.58
CA SER A 298 -4.91 -18.76 2.14
C SER A 298 -6.12 -18.01 1.59
N VAL A 299 -7.26 -18.26 2.23
CA VAL A 299 -8.57 -17.69 1.89
C VAL A 299 -9.11 -16.84 3.03
N LEU A 300 -9.58 -15.64 2.73
CA LEU A 300 -10.37 -14.79 3.61
C LEU A 300 -11.76 -14.63 3.04
N SER A 301 -12.78 -14.61 3.88
CA SER A 301 -14.15 -14.35 3.46
C SER A 301 -14.94 -13.69 4.58
N ASP A 302 -15.87 -12.81 4.23
CA ASP A 302 -16.76 -12.14 5.17
C ASP A 302 -18.05 -11.73 4.45
N THR A 303 -19.09 -11.44 5.22
CA THR A 303 -20.39 -10.90 4.76
C THR A 303 -20.45 -9.38 4.82
N THR A 304 -19.46 -8.74 5.45
CA THR A 304 -19.34 -7.27 5.44
C THR A 304 -18.95 -6.79 4.04
N ARG A 305 -19.37 -5.59 3.64
CA ARG A 305 -18.93 -5.02 2.35
C ARG A 305 -17.42 -4.80 2.36
N LEU A 306 -16.71 -5.48 1.47
CA LEU A 306 -15.31 -5.21 1.21
C LEU A 306 -15.19 -3.97 0.33
N GLY A 307 -14.50 -2.95 0.84
CA GLY A 307 -14.12 -1.79 0.06
C GLY A 307 -13.01 -2.15 -0.93
N ASP A 308 -11.84 -2.48 -0.39
CA ASP A 308 -10.62 -2.73 -1.16
C ASP A 308 -9.61 -3.59 -0.37
N PHE A 309 -8.50 -4.00 -1.01
CA PHE A 309 -7.36 -4.63 -0.37
C PHE A 309 -6.04 -4.20 -1.02
N CYS A 310 -4.92 -4.26 -0.29
CA CYS A 310 -3.59 -4.05 -0.86
C CYS A 310 -2.50 -4.77 -0.07
N PHE A 311 -1.45 -5.19 -0.77
CA PHE A 311 -0.26 -5.75 -0.13
C PHE A 311 0.55 -4.62 0.54
N LEU A 312 0.91 -4.82 1.80
CA LEU A 312 1.79 -3.90 2.55
C LEU A 312 3.27 -4.28 2.42
N GLY A 313 3.54 -5.46 1.89
CA GLY A 313 4.85 -6.06 1.70
C GLY A 313 4.68 -7.53 1.31
N SER A 314 5.75 -8.31 1.44
CA SER A 314 5.74 -9.74 1.12
C SER A 314 4.98 -10.59 2.14
N ASN A 315 4.78 -10.12 3.37
CA ASN A 315 4.19 -10.92 4.45
C ASN A 315 2.95 -10.29 5.08
N ARG A 316 2.44 -9.17 4.54
CA ARG A 316 1.32 -8.45 5.12
C ARG A 316 0.33 -7.96 4.07
N LEU A 317 -0.93 -8.08 4.43
CA LEU A 317 -2.07 -7.68 3.61
C LEU A 317 -2.95 -6.70 4.40
N LEU A 318 -3.32 -5.58 3.77
CA LEU A 318 -4.34 -4.67 4.27
C LEU A 318 -5.67 -4.99 3.58
N VAL A 319 -6.71 -5.15 4.37
CA VAL A 319 -8.09 -5.37 3.91
C VAL A 319 -8.93 -4.22 4.46
N VAL A 320 -9.60 -3.51 3.55
CA VAL A 320 -10.43 -2.34 3.85
C VAL A 320 -11.89 -2.75 3.79
N THR A 321 -12.52 -2.88 4.95
CA THR A 321 -13.96 -3.13 5.11
C THR A 321 -14.62 -1.89 5.72
N ILE A 322 -15.61 -2.06 6.60
CA ILE A 322 -16.00 -1.04 7.57
C ILE A 322 -14.85 -0.69 8.53
N ASP A 323 -13.92 -1.62 8.72
CA ASP A 323 -12.68 -1.46 9.49
C ASP A 323 -11.45 -1.70 8.59
N LEU A 324 -10.30 -1.17 9.00
CA LEU A 324 -9.01 -1.50 8.41
C LEU A 324 -8.41 -2.70 9.12
N LYS A 325 -8.24 -3.82 8.43
CA LYS A 325 -7.70 -5.06 8.99
C LYS A 325 -6.34 -5.37 8.35
N ILE A 326 -5.32 -5.60 9.17
CA ILE A 326 -4.01 -6.05 8.72
C ILE A 326 -3.89 -7.54 9.02
N TYR A 327 -3.60 -8.32 8.00
CA TYR A 327 -3.38 -9.76 8.08
C TYR A 327 -1.91 -10.10 7.83
N SER A 328 -1.42 -11.13 8.52
CA SER A 328 -0.19 -11.83 8.16
C SER A 328 -0.49 -12.83 7.05
N ILE A 329 0.37 -12.82 6.03
CA ILE A 329 0.39 -13.78 4.92
C ILE A 329 1.76 -14.47 4.82
N GLU A 330 2.50 -14.51 5.94
CA GLU A 330 3.83 -15.12 5.99
C GLU A 330 3.78 -16.62 5.65
N ASP A 331 2.75 -17.32 6.12
CA ASP A 331 2.45 -18.70 5.76
C ASP A 331 1.17 -18.78 4.92
N ILE A 332 1.34 -18.81 3.60
CA ILE A 332 0.25 -18.94 2.62
C ILE A 332 -0.40 -20.33 2.58
N SER A 333 0.16 -21.31 3.28
CA SER A 333 -0.46 -22.64 3.43
C SER A 333 -1.60 -22.63 4.45
N GLN A 334 -1.74 -21.54 5.21
CA GLN A 334 -2.75 -21.33 6.24
C GLN A 334 -3.65 -20.14 5.90
N THR A 335 -4.78 -20.05 6.59
CA THR A 335 -5.63 -18.86 6.57
C THR A 335 -4.85 -17.64 7.08
N PRO A 336 -4.91 -16.46 6.41
CA PRO A 336 -4.22 -15.27 6.88
C PRO A 336 -4.62 -14.90 8.32
N GLN A 337 -3.63 -14.62 9.16
CA GLN A 337 -3.86 -14.33 10.58
C GLN A 337 -4.09 -12.83 10.79
N LEU A 338 -5.20 -12.45 11.44
CA LEU A 338 -5.47 -11.05 11.76
C LEU A 338 -4.45 -10.54 12.80
N LEU A 339 -3.65 -9.55 12.42
CA LEU A 339 -2.64 -8.94 13.28
C LEU A 339 -3.17 -7.69 13.99
N ALA A 340 -3.94 -6.87 13.28
CA ALA A 340 -4.49 -5.63 13.81
C ALA A 340 -5.80 -5.28 13.12
N CYS A 341 -6.71 -4.66 13.87
CA CYS A 341 -7.97 -4.13 13.37
C CYS A 341 -8.11 -2.70 13.87
N PHE A 342 -8.25 -1.76 12.96
CA PHE A 342 -8.45 -0.35 13.26
C PHE A 342 -9.87 0.02 12.86
N GLN A 343 -10.64 0.53 13.81
CA GLN A 343 -11.96 1.05 13.52
C GLN A 343 -11.81 2.21 12.54
N SER A 344 -12.56 2.16 11.44
CA SER A 344 -12.66 3.33 10.58
C SER A 344 -13.32 4.44 11.42
N PRO A 345 -12.75 5.65 11.49
CA PRO A 345 -13.52 6.84 11.77
C PRO A 345 -14.76 6.80 10.89
N GLU A 346 -15.95 6.90 11.49
CA GLU A 346 -17.27 6.67 10.89
C GLU A 346 -17.59 7.54 9.64
N ARG A 347 -16.62 8.31 9.13
CA ARG A 347 -16.77 9.30 8.05
C ARG A 347 -15.99 8.98 6.77
N TRP A 348 -15.23 7.88 6.70
CA TRP A 348 -14.37 7.61 5.53
C TRP A 348 -15.14 7.16 4.27
N LEU A 349 -16.32 6.53 4.42
CA LEU A 349 -17.02 5.88 3.31
C LEU A 349 -18.01 6.76 2.53
N VAL A 350 -18.24 8.02 2.93
CA VAL A 350 -19.36 8.82 2.36
C VAL A 350 -18.94 10.10 1.63
N LYS A 351 -17.68 10.51 1.67
CA LYS A 351 -17.23 11.64 0.85
C LYS A 351 -16.44 11.12 -0.33
N GLN A 352 -17.14 10.80 -1.43
CA GLN A 352 -16.55 10.97 -2.74
C GLN A 352 -15.88 12.34 -2.73
N CYS A 353 -14.55 12.37 -2.86
CA CYS A 353 -13.84 13.60 -3.17
C CYS A 353 -14.39 14.07 -4.52
N LEU A 354 -15.45 14.87 -4.47
CA LEU A 354 -15.78 15.80 -5.54
C LEU A 354 -14.55 16.70 -5.61
N LEU A 355 -13.62 16.33 -6.49
CA LEU A 355 -12.59 17.26 -6.94
C LEU A 355 -13.36 18.53 -7.33
N PRO A 356 -12.91 19.71 -6.88
CA PRO A 356 -13.40 20.95 -7.45
C PRO A 356 -12.90 20.96 -8.90
N MET A 357 -13.60 20.29 -9.81
CA MET A 357 -13.51 20.65 -11.20
C MET A 357 -14.11 22.05 -11.27
N ASP A 358 -13.27 23.00 -11.63
CA ASP A 358 -13.67 24.38 -11.89
C ASP A 358 -14.95 24.38 -12.75
N ASP A 359 -16.04 24.90 -12.18
CA ASP A 359 -17.31 25.15 -12.87
C ASP A 359 -17.14 26.05 -14.12
N THR A 360 -15.95 26.60 -14.32
CA THR A 360 -15.54 27.45 -15.43
C THR A 360 -15.46 26.70 -16.77
N GLU A 361 -15.12 25.40 -16.81
CA GLU A 361 -15.03 24.67 -18.10
C GLU A 361 -16.39 24.16 -18.60
N ARG A 362 -17.36 23.93 -17.70
CA ARG A 362 -18.69 23.43 -18.09
C ARG A 362 -19.53 24.45 -18.84
N ARG A 363 -19.19 25.75 -18.76
CA ARG A 363 -19.86 26.80 -19.54
C ARG A 363 -19.33 26.95 -20.98
N ASN A 364 -18.10 26.51 -21.27
CA ASN A 364 -17.50 26.69 -22.60
C ASN A 364 -17.64 25.44 -23.50
N ALA A 365 -17.87 24.25 -22.93
CA ALA A 365 -18.04 23.02 -23.71
C ALA A 365 -19.36 22.96 -24.53
N ASN A 366 -20.35 23.79 -24.22
CA ASN A 366 -21.62 23.85 -24.98
C ASN A 366 -21.56 24.73 -26.24
N ALA A 367 -20.42 25.38 -26.55
CA ALA A 367 -20.31 26.26 -27.70
C ALA A 367 -19.62 25.64 -28.93
N ASN A 368 -18.88 24.53 -28.78
CA ASN A 368 -18.12 23.92 -29.89
C ASN A 368 -18.19 22.38 -29.85
N ALA A 369 -19.35 21.81 -30.18
CA ALA A 369 -19.47 20.39 -30.47
C ALA A 369 -19.48 20.20 -31.99
N ASN A 370 -18.30 20.17 -32.61
CA ASN A 370 -18.01 19.49 -33.88
C ASN A 370 -16.52 19.66 -34.26
N ALA A 371 -15.65 18.83 -33.69
CA ALA A 371 -14.43 18.28 -34.29
C ALA A 371 -13.62 17.52 -33.21
N ASN A 372 -13.35 16.24 -33.46
CA ASN A 372 -12.40 15.35 -32.75
C ASN A 372 -12.43 15.36 -31.21
N ALA A 373 -13.11 14.37 -30.63
CA ALA A 373 -13.05 14.09 -29.21
C ALA A 373 -11.76 13.34 -28.85
N GLU A 374 -10.70 14.09 -28.52
CA GLU A 374 -9.59 13.59 -27.71
C GLU A 374 -9.99 13.64 -26.23
N GLN A 375 -9.84 12.53 -25.49
CA GLN A 375 -10.17 12.49 -24.07
C GLN A 375 -8.91 12.56 -23.21
N LYS A 376 -8.97 13.39 -22.17
CA LYS A 376 -7.85 13.77 -21.33
C LYS A 376 -7.91 13.02 -20.00
N ILE A 377 -6.84 12.32 -19.61
CA ILE A 377 -6.66 11.88 -18.21
C ILE A 377 -5.43 12.59 -17.65
N ASP A 378 -5.65 13.33 -16.56
CA ASP A 378 -4.59 13.96 -15.80
C ASP A 378 -4.05 12.93 -14.78
N VAL A 379 -2.81 12.49 -15.02
CA VAL A 379 -2.09 11.61 -14.09
C VAL A 379 -1.18 12.49 -13.22
N HIS A 380 -1.32 12.34 -11.91
CA HIS A 380 -0.46 13.03 -10.95
C HIS A 380 0.96 12.44 -10.99
N LEU A 381 1.94 13.30 -11.26
CA LEU A 381 3.35 12.93 -11.21
C LEU A 381 3.99 13.60 -9.99
N GLY A 382 4.45 12.80 -9.04
CA GLY A 382 5.36 13.28 -8.01
C GLY A 382 6.79 13.38 -8.54
N PRO A 383 7.62 14.30 -8.02
CA PRO A 383 9.06 14.32 -8.28
C PRO A 383 9.81 13.13 -7.67
#